data_AF-A0A9D3SMG3-F1
#
_entry.id   AF-A0A9D3SMG3-F1
#
_cell.length_a   1.000
_cell.length_b   1.000
_cell.length_c   1.000
_cell.angle_alpha   90.00
_cell.angle_beta   90.00
_cell.angle_gamma   90.00
#
_symmetry.space_group_name_H-M   'P 1'
#
loop_
_entity.id
_entity.type
_entity.pdbx_description
1 polymer ?
#
loop_
_entity_poly.entity_id
_entity_poly.type
_entity_poly.pdbx_seq_one_letter_code
_entity_poly.pdbx_strand_id
1 'polypeptide(L)'
;MGSGVSEKLFHSRDHSDVEMSSSHLAELVTDTDTAQHFLFKYGFMKPVNLESTQSPDFDTLTDSDIFSEDTVQDRTSSYHSEYTEHLPESPHFISALLEFQRVSGLPVTGVFDDATKVAMNKPRCGVPDKEEDQSDTMKTSTTAEDLNESSEPFNVTATVQSNNTDVVQNNTSDQDEPENRKQHHLQTLIHRNKRSTSALWGHAAFSKNVLTWRLIGEGYSSQLSVEEQRHIFRLAFRMWSEVSPLQFVEDLHSSPDEIDIRLGFGTGRHFGCSQSFDGAGREFAHAWFLGDIHFDDDEHFTAPNTGNGISLLKVAVHEIGHVLGLPHIYRSGSIMQPSYRPQDDGFELDWLDRKAIQNLYGGCGGRFSTVFDWIRKERTAYGEVVVRFNTYFMRNGWYWLYENRSNRTRYGDPVSVQVGWHGLPSSGVDAYVHVWSRETDAVYFFKGAQYWKYDSENDQVFSEDADGRRYPRLISEGFPGVPSPVDTAYYDRRDAHIYFFRGSMVYRFSVQANKLAPKSPQKITELFPALTPGDHPASNLDAAYFSYTHNTLFLIKGASYWRVVGRRERRMKRSLPYNSLLPAREVQQQWFDICDVHASALRTDRR
;
A
#
# COMPACT_ATOMS: atom_id res chain seq x y z
N MET A 1 -14.94 -35.21 45.78
CA MET A 1 -13.88 -34.18 45.81
C MET A 1 -13.90 -33.47 44.46
N GLY A 2 -14.67 -32.38 44.38
CA GLY A 2 -14.67 -31.50 43.22
C GLY A 2 -13.70 -30.35 43.49
N SER A 3 -12.85 -30.01 42.53
CA SER A 3 -12.04 -28.80 42.55
C SER A 3 -12.31 -28.04 41.25
N GLY A 4 -12.96 -26.89 41.40
CA GLY A 4 -13.33 -25.99 40.33
C GLY A 4 -12.11 -25.32 39.70
N VAL A 5 -12.14 -25.24 38.38
CA VAL A 5 -11.29 -24.36 37.58
C VAL A 5 -12.00 -23.01 37.57
N SER A 6 -11.33 -21.97 38.09
CA SER A 6 -11.83 -20.60 38.01
C SER A 6 -11.77 -20.11 36.56
N GLU A 7 -12.92 -20.06 35.90
CA GLU A 7 -13.11 -19.27 34.67
C GLU A 7 -12.93 -17.79 35.03
N LYS A 8 -11.88 -17.16 34.51
CA LYS A 8 -11.78 -15.70 34.48
C LYS A 8 -12.66 -15.18 33.36
N LEU A 9 -13.85 -14.70 33.73
CA LEU A 9 -14.71 -13.88 32.90
C LEU A 9 -13.96 -12.59 32.53
N PHE A 10 -13.44 -12.49 31.31
CA PHE A 10 -13.04 -11.20 30.74
C PHE A 10 -14.31 -10.49 30.30
N HIS A 11 -14.87 -9.63 31.17
CA HIS A 11 -15.79 -8.60 30.72
C HIS A 11 -15.00 -7.60 29.88
N SER A 12 -15.14 -7.64 28.55
CA SER A 12 -14.93 -6.45 27.75
C SER A 12 -15.98 -5.44 28.20
N ARG A 13 -15.56 -4.36 28.85
CA ARG A 13 -16.42 -3.19 28.97
C ARG A 13 -16.55 -2.62 27.58
N ASP A 14 -17.71 -2.84 26.98
CA ASP A 14 -18.19 -2.04 25.87
C ASP A 14 -18.29 -0.60 26.39
N HIS A 15 -17.48 0.29 25.80
CA HIS A 15 -17.41 1.71 26.14
C HIS A 15 -18.26 2.56 25.18
N SER A 16 -19.25 1.96 24.52
CA SER A 16 -20.25 2.68 23.70
C SER A 16 -21.06 3.73 24.49
N ASP A 17 -20.95 3.76 25.82
CA ASP A 17 -21.67 4.67 26.71
C ASP A 17 -20.80 5.82 27.28
N VAL A 18 -19.61 6.10 26.72
CA VAL A 18 -18.87 7.32 27.13
C VAL A 18 -19.56 8.53 26.51
N GLU A 19 -20.38 9.22 27.30
CA GLU A 19 -20.87 10.57 26.97
C GLU A 19 -19.67 11.48 26.70
N MET A 20 -19.42 11.79 25.43
CA MET A 20 -18.42 12.78 25.04
C MET A 20 -18.84 14.14 25.60
N SER A 21 -17.97 14.76 26.40
CA SER A 21 -18.20 16.12 26.89
C SER A 21 -18.44 17.06 25.71
N SER A 22 -19.57 17.78 25.71
CA SER A 22 -19.98 18.72 24.64
C SER A 22 -18.99 19.85 24.32
N SER A 23 -17.88 19.95 25.05
CA SER A 23 -16.86 20.98 24.90
C SER A 23 -15.82 20.72 23.81
N HIS A 24 -15.79 19.53 23.18
CA HIS A 24 -14.77 19.14 22.18
C HIS A 24 -15.35 18.70 20.82
N LEU A 25 -16.60 19.04 20.51
CA LEU A 25 -17.19 18.69 19.21
C LEU A 25 -16.75 19.68 18.12
N ALA A 26 -16.41 19.16 16.95
CA ALA A 26 -16.08 19.97 15.79
C ALA A 26 -17.29 20.79 15.30
N GLU A 27 -17.02 22.03 14.89
CA GLU A 27 -18.04 22.91 14.35
C GLU A 27 -18.62 22.37 13.03
N LEU A 28 -19.95 22.29 12.95
CA LEU A 28 -20.65 21.78 11.77
C LEU A 28 -20.73 22.84 10.67
N VAL A 29 -20.57 22.39 9.43
CA VAL A 29 -20.80 23.21 8.24
C VAL A 29 -22.30 23.32 8.00
N THR A 30 -22.90 24.46 8.36
CA THR A 30 -24.37 24.65 8.31
C THR A 30 -24.80 25.80 7.40
N ASP A 31 -23.91 26.74 7.16
CA ASP A 31 -24.11 27.99 6.42
C ASP A 31 -23.01 28.19 5.35
N THR A 32 -23.17 29.23 4.54
CA THR A 32 -22.26 29.53 3.42
C THR A 32 -20.86 29.95 3.87
N ASP A 33 -20.71 30.59 5.03
CA ASP A 33 -19.42 31.08 5.50
C ASP A 33 -18.57 29.91 6.02
N THR A 34 -19.18 29.01 6.79
CA THR A 34 -18.54 27.75 7.21
C THR A 34 -18.23 26.86 6.01
N ALA A 35 -19.07 26.86 4.97
CA ALA A 35 -18.81 26.14 3.71
C ALA A 35 -17.64 26.75 2.92
N GLN A 36 -17.51 28.08 2.86
CA GLN A 36 -16.37 28.75 2.25
C GLN A 36 -15.06 28.39 2.95
N HIS A 37 -15.06 28.39 4.29
CA HIS A 37 -13.89 27.98 5.06
C HIS A 37 -13.50 26.53 4.78
N PHE A 38 -14.48 25.62 4.70
CA PHE A 38 -14.25 24.23 4.30
C PHE A 38 -13.62 24.13 2.90
N LEU A 39 -14.23 24.79 1.90
CA LEU A 39 -13.74 24.76 0.52
C LEU A 39 -12.34 25.36 0.40
N PHE A 40 -12.03 26.40 1.16
CA PHE A 40 -10.69 26.98 1.26
C PHE A 40 -9.69 25.99 1.87
N LYS A 41 -10.00 25.45 3.06
CA LYS A 41 -9.14 24.50 3.79
C LYS A 41 -8.75 23.29 2.93
N TYR A 42 -9.69 22.78 2.14
CA TYR A 42 -9.47 21.60 1.31
C TYR A 42 -9.06 21.91 -0.14
N GLY A 43 -8.71 23.16 -0.46
CA GLY A 43 -8.11 23.54 -1.75
C GLY A 43 -9.09 23.69 -2.93
N PHE A 44 -10.40 23.79 -2.67
CA PHE A 44 -11.38 24.10 -3.72
C PHE A 44 -11.50 25.60 -4.01
N MET A 45 -11.08 26.47 -3.10
CA MET A 45 -11.08 27.93 -3.27
C MET A 45 -9.67 28.49 -3.06
N LYS A 46 -9.28 29.46 -3.90
CA LYS A 46 -8.05 30.25 -3.74
C LYS A 46 -8.33 31.48 -2.85
N PRO A 47 -7.32 31.99 -2.11
CA PRO A 47 -7.49 33.23 -1.35
C PRO A 47 -7.75 34.39 -2.31
N VAL A 48 -8.80 35.16 -2.06
CA VAL A 48 -9.10 36.39 -2.81
C VAL A 48 -8.21 37.51 -2.25
N ASN A 49 -7.18 37.92 -2.98
CA ASN A 49 -6.39 39.11 -2.63
C ASN A 49 -7.27 40.35 -2.79
N LEU A 50 -7.76 40.88 -1.66
CA LEU A 50 -8.58 42.08 -1.58
C LEU A 50 -7.72 43.37 -1.68
N GLU A 51 -6.78 43.44 -2.62
CA GLU A 51 -5.99 44.64 -2.91
C GLU A 51 -5.96 44.89 -4.42
N SER A 52 -7.10 45.28 -5.00
CA SER A 52 -7.17 46.03 -6.27
C SER A 52 -8.60 46.44 -6.65
N THR A 53 -9.48 46.74 -5.69
CA THR A 53 -10.69 47.49 -6.02
C THR A 53 -10.34 48.97 -6.03
N GLN A 54 -9.68 49.42 -7.11
CA GLN A 54 -9.66 50.84 -7.45
C GLN A 54 -11.11 51.29 -7.63
N SER A 55 -11.51 52.27 -6.82
CA SER A 55 -12.75 53.02 -6.94
C SER A 55 -12.92 53.51 -8.39
N PRO A 56 -14.09 53.34 -9.03
CA PRO A 56 -14.34 54.02 -10.29
C PRO A 56 -14.54 55.52 -10.00
N ASP A 57 -13.71 56.33 -10.66
CA ASP A 57 -13.88 57.78 -10.78
C ASP A 57 -15.30 58.10 -11.24
N PHE A 58 -16.02 58.87 -10.44
CA PHE A 58 -17.33 59.42 -10.80
C PHE A 58 -17.10 60.78 -11.45
N ASP A 59 -17.10 60.79 -12.79
CA ASP A 59 -17.12 62.01 -13.58
C ASP A 59 -18.44 62.76 -13.37
N THR A 60 -18.27 64.05 -13.14
CA THR A 60 -19.30 65.08 -12.96
C THR A 60 -20.21 65.22 -14.18
N LEU A 61 -21.52 65.12 -13.99
CA LEU A 61 -22.51 65.84 -14.78
C LEU A 61 -23.63 66.41 -13.90
N THR A 62 -23.97 67.63 -14.23
CA THR A 62 -24.66 68.67 -13.48
C THR A 62 -26.19 68.65 -13.65
N ASP A 63 -26.90 68.90 -12.55
CA ASP A 63 -27.95 69.91 -12.35
C ASP A 63 -29.22 69.89 -13.22
N SER A 64 -30.39 69.60 -12.61
CA SER A 64 -31.50 70.56 -12.40
C SER A 64 -32.84 69.90 -11.99
N ASP A 65 -33.34 70.36 -10.85
CA ASP A 65 -34.72 70.56 -10.35
C ASP A 65 -35.94 69.87 -11.00
N ILE A 66 -36.83 69.32 -10.16
CA ILE A 66 -38.27 69.70 -10.06
C ILE A 66 -38.90 69.12 -8.76
N PHE A 67 -39.50 70.02 -7.97
CA PHE A 67 -40.31 69.82 -6.77
C PHE A 67 -41.68 69.17 -7.05
N SER A 68 -42.24 68.43 -6.08
CA SER A 68 -43.62 68.64 -5.56
C SER A 68 -43.92 67.78 -4.29
N GLU A 69 -44.60 68.43 -3.35
CA GLU A 69 -44.97 68.02 -1.98
C GLU A 69 -46.23 67.12 -1.85
N ASP A 70 -46.32 66.53 -0.64
CA ASP A 70 -47.49 66.17 0.17
C ASP A 70 -48.44 65.03 -0.25
N THR A 71 -48.63 64.05 0.64
CA THR A 71 -49.76 64.02 1.61
C THR A 71 -49.71 62.75 2.50
N VAL A 72 -50.00 62.93 3.78
CA VAL A 72 -50.16 61.90 4.84
C VAL A 72 -51.45 61.09 4.66
N GLN A 73 -51.39 59.74 4.76
CA GLN A 73 -52.44 58.98 5.48
C GLN A 73 -52.08 57.54 5.86
N ASP A 74 -52.41 57.28 7.12
CA ASP A 74 -52.48 56.06 7.92
C ASP A 74 -53.35 54.94 7.30
N ARG A 75 -52.83 53.71 7.22
CA ARG A 75 -53.49 52.49 7.75
C ARG A 75 -52.79 51.18 7.35
N THR A 76 -52.69 50.34 8.35
CA THR A 76 -52.31 48.92 8.37
C THR A 76 -53.07 48.03 7.38
N SER A 77 -52.33 47.23 6.59
CA SER A 77 -52.72 45.85 6.27
C SER A 77 -51.54 45.01 5.78
N SER A 78 -51.19 44.03 6.60
CA SER A 78 -50.44 42.80 6.29
C SER A 78 -50.64 42.28 4.85
N TYR A 79 -49.57 42.32 4.06
CA TYR A 79 -49.21 41.31 3.05
C TYR A 79 -47.69 41.41 2.83
N HIS A 80 -46.90 40.60 3.54
CA HIS A 80 -45.51 40.33 3.16
C HIS A 80 -45.42 38.90 2.66
N SER A 81 -45.60 38.77 1.35
CA SER A 81 -45.01 37.71 0.56
C SER A 81 -43.59 38.14 0.19
N GLU A 82 -42.66 37.20 0.40
CA GLU A 82 -41.53 36.92 -0.49
C GLU A 82 -40.29 37.83 -0.44
N TYR A 83 -39.15 37.20 -0.76
CA TYR A 83 -37.80 37.73 -0.96
C TYR A 83 -36.92 37.86 0.29
N THR A 84 -36.44 36.71 0.78
CA THR A 84 -35.06 36.62 1.30
C THR A 84 -34.12 36.98 0.16
N GLU A 85 -33.57 38.19 0.18
CA GLU A 85 -32.48 38.62 -0.69
C GLU A 85 -31.27 37.71 -0.46
N HIS A 86 -31.08 36.72 -1.33
CA HIS A 86 -29.78 36.07 -1.48
C HIS A 86 -28.86 37.11 -2.13
N LEU A 87 -27.91 37.65 -1.35
CA LEU A 87 -26.69 38.24 -1.89
C LEU A 87 -26.14 37.27 -2.95
N PRO A 88 -25.81 37.72 -4.17
CA PRO A 88 -25.30 36.82 -5.20
C PRO A 88 -24.02 36.17 -4.67
N GLU A 89 -24.11 34.86 -4.44
CA GLU A 89 -22.97 34.06 -3.98
C GLU A 89 -21.80 34.27 -4.96
N SER A 90 -20.60 34.45 -4.41
CA SER A 90 -19.44 34.79 -5.24
C SER A 90 -19.25 33.74 -6.35
N PRO A 91 -18.95 34.13 -7.60
CA PRO A 91 -18.73 33.18 -8.69
C PRO A 91 -17.66 32.12 -8.38
N HIS A 92 -16.67 32.48 -7.54
CA HIS A 92 -15.64 31.57 -7.05
C HIS A 92 -16.20 30.51 -6.09
N PHE A 93 -17.09 30.87 -5.19
CA PHE A 93 -17.76 29.92 -4.29
C PHE A 93 -18.60 28.91 -5.07
N ILE A 94 -19.45 29.38 -5.99
CA ILE A 94 -20.29 28.49 -6.82
C ILE A 94 -19.42 27.53 -7.63
N SER A 95 -18.32 28.02 -8.23
CA SER A 95 -17.38 27.18 -8.98
C SER A 95 -16.74 26.09 -8.11
N ALA A 96 -16.29 26.46 -6.91
CA ALA A 96 -15.71 25.53 -5.95
C ALA A 96 -16.72 24.48 -5.49
N LEU A 97 -17.96 24.90 -5.26
CA LEU A 97 -19.05 24.03 -4.83
C LEU A 97 -19.46 23.03 -5.92
N LEU A 98 -19.60 23.49 -7.17
CA LEU A 98 -19.85 22.64 -8.33
C LEU A 98 -18.80 21.53 -8.45
N GLU A 99 -17.54 21.90 -8.23
CA GLU A 99 -16.44 20.95 -8.31
C GLU A 99 -16.45 19.96 -7.15
N PHE A 100 -16.65 20.43 -5.91
CA PHE A 100 -16.80 19.57 -4.73
C PHE A 100 -17.94 18.56 -4.90
N GLN A 101 -19.11 19.01 -5.39
CA GLN A 101 -20.25 18.14 -5.68
C GLN A 101 -19.89 17.08 -6.72
N ARG A 102 -19.20 17.48 -7.80
CA ARG A 102 -18.78 16.58 -8.87
C ARG A 102 -17.85 15.47 -8.35
N VAL A 103 -16.81 15.82 -7.60
CA VAL A 103 -15.84 14.83 -7.09
C VAL A 103 -16.44 13.95 -5.98
N SER A 104 -17.36 14.49 -5.18
CA SER A 104 -18.05 13.76 -4.11
C SER A 104 -19.20 12.87 -4.61
N GLY A 105 -19.47 12.86 -5.91
CA GLY A 105 -20.55 12.06 -6.51
C GLY A 105 -21.96 12.55 -6.18
N LEU A 106 -22.11 13.84 -5.86
CA LEU A 106 -23.39 14.49 -5.61
C LEU A 106 -23.99 15.05 -6.90
N PRO A 107 -25.31 15.33 -6.93
CA PRO A 107 -25.90 16.15 -7.99
C PRO A 107 -25.17 17.50 -8.10
N VAL A 108 -24.70 17.83 -9.31
CA VAL A 108 -23.93 19.05 -9.56
C VAL A 108 -24.91 20.20 -9.79
N THR A 109 -25.32 20.84 -8.70
CA THR A 109 -26.33 21.93 -8.69
C THR A 109 -25.68 23.30 -8.56
N GLY A 110 -24.49 23.38 -7.97
CA GLY A 110 -23.84 24.64 -7.60
C GLY A 110 -24.56 25.37 -6.46
N VAL A 111 -25.49 24.69 -5.79
CA VAL A 111 -26.26 25.20 -4.65
C VAL A 111 -25.81 24.48 -3.38
N PHE A 112 -25.68 25.21 -2.28
CA PHE A 112 -25.32 24.64 -0.98
C PHE A 112 -26.53 23.94 -0.33
N ASP A 113 -26.90 22.80 -0.93
CA ASP A 113 -28.03 21.97 -0.53
C ASP A 113 -27.72 21.02 0.64
N ASP A 114 -28.76 20.40 1.20
CA ASP A 114 -28.64 19.51 2.35
C ASP A 114 -27.74 18.29 2.06
N ALA A 115 -27.72 17.79 0.82
CA ALA A 115 -26.84 16.70 0.43
C ALA A 115 -25.37 17.13 0.49
N THR A 116 -25.07 18.36 0.07
CA THR A 116 -23.75 18.97 0.14
C THR A 116 -23.32 19.21 1.59
N LYS A 117 -24.22 19.73 2.44
CA LYS A 117 -23.98 19.87 3.89
C LYS A 117 -23.64 18.54 4.54
N VAL A 118 -24.43 17.50 4.27
CA VAL A 118 -24.18 16.15 4.80
C VAL A 118 -22.82 15.64 4.33
N ALA A 119 -22.43 15.87 3.08
CA ALA A 119 -21.14 15.44 2.57
C ALA A 119 -19.96 16.19 3.20
N MET A 120 -20.06 17.51 3.40
CA MET A 120 -19.00 18.33 4.03
C MET A 120 -18.81 18.03 5.52
N ASN A 121 -19.84 17.52 6.20
CA ASN A 121 -19.79 17.11 7.60
C ASN A 121 -19.46 15.63 7.81
N LYS A 122 -19.11 14.87 6.75
CA LYS A 122 -18.61 13.51 6.93
C LYS A 122 -17.20 13.53 7.55
N PRO A 123 -16.90 12.59 8.46
CA PRO A 123 -15.53 12.32 8.90
C PRO A 123 -14.59 12.19 7.71
N ARG A 124 -13.42 12.83 7.77
CA ARG A 124 -12.48 12.90 6.64
C ARG A 124 -11.03 13.11 7.08
N CYS A 125 -10.13 12.93 6.13
CA CYS A 125 -8.74 13.35 6.22
C CYS A 125 -8.64 14.89 6.18
N GLY A 126 -7.71 15.44 6.97
CA GLY A 126 -7.36 16.86 7.06
C GLY A 126 -6.42 17.36 5.97
N VAL A 127 -5.88 16.47 5.12
CA VAL A 127 -5.05 16.84 3.97
C VAL A 127 -5.91 17.51 2.89
N PRO A 128 -5.47 18.65 2.29
CA PRO A 128 -6.21 19.28 1.20
C PRO A 128 -6.39 18.38 -0.02
N ASP A 129 -7.52 18.55 -0.71
CA ASP A 129 -7.88 17.73 -1.87
C ASP A 129 -7.17 18.18 -3.17
N LYS A 130 -6.68 19.44 -3.20
CA LYS A 130 -5.99 20.04 -4.34
C LYS A 130 -4.81 20.92 -3.93
N GLU A 131 -3.92 21.16 -4.89
CA GLU A 131 -2.75 22.03 -4.75
C GLU A 131 -3.10 23.52 -4.70
N GLU A 132 -2.31 24.29 -3.96
CA GLU A 132 -2.17 25.73 -4.18
C GLU A 132 -1.14 25.96 -5.29
N ASP A 133 -1.58 26.39 -6.49
CA ASP A 133 -0.64 26.85 -7.53
C ASP A 133 0.11 28.11 -7.05
N GLN A 134 1.32 27.94 -6.49
CA GLN A 134 2.25 29.06 -6.33
C GLN A 134 2.99 29.32 -7.64
N SER A 135 2.30 29.83 -8.66
CA SER A 135 2.93 30.25 -9.93
C SER A 135 2.74 31.72 -10.31
N ASP A 136 2.06 32.54 -9.50
CA ASP A 136 1.81 33.94 -9.83
C ASP A 136 2.56 34.99 -8.98
N THR A 137 3.36 34.59 -7.98
CA THR A 137 4.09 35.56 -7.12
C THR A 137 5.54 35.84 -7.55
N MET A 138 5.92 35.50 -8.78
CA MET A 138 7.29 35.73 -9.31
C MET A 138 7.34 36.46 -10.66
N LYS A 139 6.30 37.24 -10.98
CA LYS A 139 6.25 38.12 -12.17
C LYS A 139 5.94 39.57 -11.85
N THR A 140 6.41 40.11 -10.73
CA THR A 140 6.38 41.57 -10.48
C THR A 140 7.53 42.01 -9.57
N SER A 141 8.76 41.65 -9.92
CA SER A 141 9.94 42.35 -9.40
C SER A 141 11.18 42.03 -10.23
N THR A 142 11.23 42.55 -11.45
CA THR A 142 12.51 42.93 -12.07
C THR A 142 12.21 43.88 -13.21
N THR A 143 12.30 45.16 -12.89
CA THR A 143 12.52 46.24 -13.85
C THR A 143 13.71 45.88 -14.72
N ALA A 144 13.51 46.00 -16.03
CA ALA A 144 14.56 45.97 -17.03
C ALA A 144 15.57 47.09 -16.75
N GLU A 145 16.86 46.76 -16.71
CA GLU A 145 17.92 47.51 -17.38
C GLU A 145 19.26 46.74 -17.27
N ASP A 146 19.97 46.77 -18.41
CA ASP A 146 21.36 46.40 -18.68
C ASP A 146 21.79 44.98 -19.06
N LEU A 147 22.64 45.00 -20.10
CA LEU A 147 22.93 44.03 -21.15
C LEU A 147 24.30 43.36 -20.97
N ASN A 148 24.49 42.25 -21.70
CA ASN A 148 25.77 41.64 -22.12
C ASN A 148 26.60 40.95 -21.00
N GLU A 149 27.32 39.84 -21.17
CA GLU A 149 27.97 39.23 -22.34
C GLU A 149 28.31 37.74 -22.00
N SER A 150 28.92 37.06 -22.97
CA SER A 150 29.02 35.63 -23.22
C SER A 150 30.01 34.77 -22.41
N SER A 151 29.81 33.45 -22.58
CA SER A 151 30.80 32.38 -22.86
C SER A 151 31.65 31.74 -21.74
N GLU A 152 31.35 30.44 -21.57
CA GLU A 152 32.22 29.26 -21.41
C GLU A 152 32.83 28.87 -20.03
N PRO A 153 32.97 27.55 -19.78
CA PRO A 153 33.30 26.97 -18.48
C PRO A 153 34.75 26.49 -18.39
N PHE A 154 35.34 26.52 -17.20
CA PHE A 154 36.57 25.75 -16.94
C PHE A 154 36.62 25.12 -15.54
N ASN A 155 36.86 23.80 -15.57
CA ASN A 155 37.45 22.96 -14.53
C ASN A 155 38.61 23.64 -13.79
N VAL A 156 38.84 23.26 -12.52
CA VAL A 156 40.09 22.60 -12.09
C VAL A 156 39.89 21.89 -10.73
N THR A 157 40.22 20.61 -10.74
CA THR A 157 40.59 19.69 -9.66
C THR A 157 41.59 20.24 -8.63
N ALA A 158 41.47 19.84 -7.36
CA ALA A 158 42.41 18.89 -6.73
C ALA A 158 42.58 19.08 -5.19
N THR A 159 42.58 17.92 -4.54
CA THR A 159 43.49 17.48 -3.46
C THR A 159 43.22 17.77 -1.98
N VAL A 160 43.29 16.63 -1.28
CA VAL A 160 43.30 16.29 0.15
C VAL A 160 44.68 16.58 0.76
N GLN A 161 44.69 16.97 2.04
CA GLN A 161 45.63 16.64 3.14
C GLN A 161 45.40 17.67 4.27
N SER A 162 45.53 17.47 5.58
CA SER A 162 45.65 16.35 6.53
C SER A 162 46.10 17.00 7.87
N ASN A 163 45.56 16.54 9.01
CA ASN A 163 46.13 16.58 10.39
C ASN A 163 46.36 17.98 11.03
N ASN A 164 46.07 18.27 12.31
CA ASN A 164 46.57 17.61 13.52
C ASN A 164 46.01 18.28 14.83
N THR A 165 45.88 17.45 15.87
CA THR A 165 46.11 17.65 17.34
C THR A 165 45.30 18.61 18.23
N ASP A 166 44.50 17.99 19.11
CA ASP A 166 44.43 18.04 20.59
C ASP A 166 44.90 19.28 21.38
N VAL A 167 44.03 19.80 22.28
CA VAL A 167 44.33 20.12 23.69
C VAL A 167 43.06 20.01 24.57
N VAL A 168 43.18 19.28 25.67
CA VAL A 168 42.22 19.12 26.79
C VAL A 168 42.51 20.14 27.89
N GLN A 169 41.48 20.78 28.47
CA GLN A 169 41.50 21.20 29.88
C GLN A 169 40.10 21.10 30.54
N ASN A 170 40.06 20.38 31.66
CA ASN A 170 38.97 20.30 32.64
C ASN A 170 39.02 21.50 33.61
N ASN A 171 37.87 21.86 34.20
CA ASN A 171 37.71 21.93 35.67
C ASN A 171 36.22 22.06 36.11
N THR A 172 35.92 21.27 37.14
CA THR A 172 34.80 21.17 38.11
C THR A 172 34.44 22.47 38.84
N SER A 173 33.34 22.70 39.57
CA SER A 173 32.13 21.96 40.04
C SER A 173 31.12 22.97 40.62
N ASP A 174 29.90 22.49 40.86
CA ASP A 174 28.96 22.83 41.96
C ASP A 174 27.58 23.46 41.63
N GLN A 175 26.65 23.05 42.50
CA GLN A 175 25.22 22.81 42.36
C GLN A 175 24.35 24.07 42.46
N ASP A 176 23.17 24.06 41.81
CA ASP A 176 21.90 24.55 42.39
C ASP A 176 20.66 24.17 41.52
N GLU A 177 19.67 23.56 42.19
CA GLU A 177 18.19 23.43 42.00
C GLU A 177 17.45 23.31 40.63
N PRO A 178 16.29 22.61 40.59
CA PRO A 178 15.72 22.02 39.38
C PRO A 178 14.35 22.61 38.99
N GLU A 179 14.28 23.82 38.43
CA GLU A 179 13.02 24.33 37.85
C GLU A 179 13.11 24.89 36.43
N ASN A 180 14.31 24.95 35.82
CA ASN A 180 14.50 25.60 34.53
C ASN A 180 14.70 24.64 33.33
N ARG A 181 14.42 23.34 33.51
CA ARG A 181 14.67 22.31 32.49
C ARG A 181 13.52 22.09 31.50
N LYS A 182 12.37 22.74 31.70
CA LYS A 182 11.19 22.61 30.82
C LYS A 182 11.11 23.65 29.69
N GLN A 183 11.97 24.68 29.69
CA GLN A 183 11.94 25.70 28.64
C GLN A 183 13.09 25.60 27.62
N HIS A 184 14.17 24.88 27.92
CA HIS A 184 15.34 24.82 27.03
C HIS A 184 15.39 23.61 26.08
N HIS A 185 14.42 22.70 26.15
CA HIS A 185 14.28 21.57 25.21
C HIS A 185 13.37 21.89 24.02
N LEU A 186 12.52 22.92 24.13
CA LEU A 186 11.60 23.33 23.08
C LEU A 186 12.28 24.07 21.90
N GLN A 187 13.53 24.53 22.08
CA GLN A 187 14.25 25.30 21.06
C GLN A 187 15.18 24.47 20.16
N THR A 188 15.40 23.18 20.45
CA THR A 188 16.20 22.30 19.58
C THR A 188 15.41 21.56 18.51
N LEU A 189 14.08 21.73 18.46
CA LEU A 189 13.19 21.09 17.47
C LEU A 189 13.00 21.88 16.17
N ILE A 190 13.75 22.97 15.94
CA ILE A 190 13.44 23.92 14.87
C ILE A 190 14.51 23.99 13.76
N HIS A 191 15.62 23.23 13.82
CA HIS A 191 16.67 23.33 12.79
C HIS A 191 16.97 22.02 12.08
N ARG A 192 16.04 21.63 11.20
CA ARG A 192 16.44 21.06 9.91
C ARG A 192 15.95 21.98 8.79
N ASN A 193 16.84 22.89 8.43
CA ASN A 193 16.72 23.78 7.27
C ASN A 193 16.12 23.04 6.06
N LYS A 194 15.05 23.63 5.50
CA LYS A 194 14.66 23.58 4.08
C LYS A 194 15.00 22.25 3.38
N ARG A 195 14.25 21.19 3.67
CA ARG A 195 13.88 20.28 2.57
C ARG A 195 12.83 21.04 1.77
N SER A 196 13.24 21.46 0.57
CA SER A 196 12.46 22.09 -0.48
C SER A 196 10.95 22.14 -0.20
N THR A 197 10.44 23.33 0.13
CA THR A 197 9.01 23.69 0.00
C THR A 197 8.56 23.72 -1.48
N SER A 198 9.32 23.09 -2.39
CA SER A 198 9.13 23.04 -3.84
C SER A 198 9.02 21.58 -4.33
N ALA A 199 8.62 20.64 -3.47
CA ALA A 199 8.06 19.38 -3.95
C ALA A 199 6.59 19.62 -4.26
N LEU A 200 6.24 19.68 -5.56
CA LEU A 200 4.84 19.63 -6.02
C LEU A 200 4.13 18.48 -5.28
N TRP A 201 3.01 18.80 -4.65
CA TRP A 201 2.17 17.80 -4.01
C TRP A 201 1.70 16.81 -5.09
N GLY A 202 1.87 15.51 -4.85
CA GLY A 202 1.37 14.47 -5.78
C GLY A 202 2.41 13.75 -6.65
N HIS A 203 3.71 14.03 -6.55
CA HIS A 203 4.73 13.25 -7.27
C HIS A 203 6.07 13.05 -6.55
N ALA A 204 6.18 13.38 -5.27
CA ALA A 204 7.38 13.05 -4.52
C ALA A 204 7.34 11.59 -4.02
N ALA A 205 8.47 10.94 -3.91
CA ALA A 205 8.55 9.56 -3.45
C ALA A 205 9.83 9.39 -2.65
N PHE A 206 9.82 8.47 -1.69
CA PHE A 206 11.05 8.13 -0.99
C PHE A 206 12.04 7.53 -2.00
N SER A 207 13.29 8.00 -1.97
CA SER A 207 14.35 7.46 -2.83
C SER A 207 14.89 6.11 -2.35
N LYS A 208 14.51 5.68 -1.13
CA LYS A 208 14.97 4.44 -0.50
C LYS A 208 13.80 3.47 -0.31
N ASN A 209 14.12 2.18 -0.37
CA ASN A 209 13.11 1.12 -0.24
C ASN A 209 12.90 0.63 1.20
N VAL A 210 13.81 0.97 2.13
CA VAL A 210 13.66 0.62 3.53
C VAL A 210 13.41 1.91 4.31
N LEU A 211 12.22 2.00 4.91
CA LEU A 211 11.74 3.17 5.63
C LEU A 211 11.60 2.82 7.11
N THR A 212 12.11 3.69 7.99
CA THR A 212 11.94 3.57 9.42
C THR A 212 10.73 4.35 9.89
N TRP A 213 10.01 3.80 10.87
CA TRP A 213 8.89 4.48 11.49
C TRP A 213 8.92 4.35 13.01
N ARG A 214 8.31 5.33 13.68
CA ARG A 214 8.19 5.35 15.14
C ARG A 214 6.92 6.08 15.57
N LEU A 215 6.16 5.46 16.49
CA LEU A 215 5.16 6.16 17.29
C LEU A 215 5.89 6.93 18.40
N ILE A 216 5.82 8.26 18.37
CA ILE A 216 6.54 9.13 19.28
C ILE A 216 5.89 9.05 20.67
N GLY A 217 6.71 8.85 21.71
CA GLY A 217 6.21 8.56 23.06
C GLY A 217 5.42 9.69 23.72
N GLU A 218 5.60 10.94 23.28
CA GLU A 218 4.81 12.08 23.72
C GLU A 218 3.41 12.12 23.11
N GLY A 219 3.16 11.34 22.07
CA GLY A 219 1.91 11.30 21.32
C GLY A 219 1.28 9.91 21.32
N TYR A 220 1.23 9.23 22.47
CA TYR A 220 0.40 8.03 22.60
C TYR A 220 -1.05 8.42 22.87
N SER A 221 -1.98 7.75 22.19
CA SER A 221 -3.40 7.91 22.51
C SER A 221 -3.70 7.44 23.92
N SER A 222 -4.56 8.16 24.61
CA SER A 222 -5.09 7.76 25.93
C SER A 222 -6.19 6.70 25.85
N GLN A 223 -6.77 6.48 24.67
CA GLN A 223 -7.95 5.62 24.46
C GLN A 223 -7.60 4.16 24.17
N LEU A 224 -6.39 3.87 23.68
CA LEU A 224 -5.92 2.54 23.31
C LEU A 224 -4.58 2.23 24.00
N SER A 225 -4.29 0.96 24.29
CA SER A 225 -2.96 0.62 24.81
C SER A 225 -1.86 0.89 23.77
N VAL A 226 -0.65 1.20 24.24
CA VAL A 226 0.50 1.46 23.36
C VAL A 226 0.80 0.24 22.48
N GLU A 227 0.64 -0.97 23.01
CA GLU A 227 0.81 -2.21 22.27
C GLU A 227 -0.22 -2.36 21.15
N GLU A 228 -1.49 -2.04 21.40
CA GLU A 228 -2.55 -2.05 20.39
C GLU A 228 -2.30 -1.01 19.29
N GLN A 229 -1.95 0.23 19.67
CA GLN A 229 -1.59 1.29 18.72
C GLN A 229 -0.45 0.83 17.79
N ARG A 230 0.64 0.33 18.37
CA ARG A 230 1.80 -0.16 17.61
C ARG A 230 1.46 -1.37 16.75
N HIS A 231 0.59 -2.27 17.21
CA HIS A 231 0.11 -3.40 16.43
C HIS A 231 -0.67 -2.94 15.20
N ILE A 232 -1.58 -1.98 15.37
CA ILE A 232 -2.38 -1.41 14.29
C ILE A 232 -1.47 -0.71 13.26
N PHE A 233 -0.49 0.09 13.71
CA PHE A 233 0.44 0.73 12.79
C PHE A 233 1.33 -0.26 12.04
N ARG A 234 1.82 -1.33 12.70
CA ARG A 234 2.52 -2.42 12.01
C ARG A 234 1.68 -3.02 10.90
N LEU A 235 0.39 -3.26 11.15
CA LEU A 235 -0.52 -3.79 10.15
C LEU A 235 -0.76 -2.79 9.01
N ALA A 236 -0.90 -1.50 9.32
CA ALA A 236 -1.08 -0.45 8.31
C ALA A 236 0.12 -0.34 7.36
N PHE A 237 1.34 -0.30 7.90
CA PHE A 237 2.57 -0.33 7.10
C PHE A 237 2.71 -1.63 6.30
N ARG A 238 2.32 -2.76 6.92
CA ARG A 238 2.34 -4.06 6.24
C ARG A 238 1.49 -4.02 4.98
N MET A 239 0.25 -3.51 5.04
CA MET A 239 -0.65 -3.46 3.87
C MET A 239 -0.01 -2.78 2.66
N TRP A 240 0.75 -1.70 2.86
CA TRP A 240 1.50 -1.04 1.77
C TRP A 240 2.72 -1.84 1.30
N SER A 241 3.44 -2.52 2.20
CA SER A 241 4.56 -3.40 1.81
C SER A 241 4.12 -4.66 1.05
N GLU A 242 2.86 -5.10 1.21
CA GLU A 242 2.33 -6.26 0.46
C GLU A 242 2.13 -5.94 -1.04
N VAL A 243 2.05 -4.66 -1.41
CA VAL A 243 1.74 -4.22 -2.78
C VAL A 243 2.80 -3.31 -3.41
N SER A 244 3.91 -3.06 -2.71
CA SER A 244 5.02 -2.22 -3.17
C SER A 244 6.39 -2.81 -2.74
N PRO A 245 7.51 -2.43 -3.39
CA PRO A 245 8.83 -2.90 -2.98
C PRO A 245 9.35 -2.29 -1.67
N LEU A 246 8.53 -1.47 -0.99
CA LEU A 246 8.88 -0.81 0.25
C LEU A 246 8.84 -1.77 1.44
N GLN A 247 9.82 -1.62 2.34
CA GLN A 247 9.92 -2.36 3.58
C GLN A 247 9.93 -1.37 4.75
N PHE A 248 9.07 -1.63 5.74
CA PHE A 248 8.91 -0.76 6.90
C PHE A 248 9.50 -1.40 8.15
N VAL A 249 10.33 -0.65 8.86
CA VAL A 249 11.01 -1.11 10.07
C VAL A 249 10.66 -0.18 11.23
N GLU A 250 10.15 -0.76 12.31
CA GLU A 250 9.93 -0.03 13.55
C GLU A 250 11.29 0.20 14.23
N ASP A 251 11.71 1.45 14.37
CA ASP A 251 12.97 1.82 15.03
C ASP A 251 12.66 2.52 16.35
N LEU A 252 13.15 1.98 17.46
CA LEU A 252 12.93 2.50 18.82
C LEU A 252 14.19 3.10 19.46
N HIS A 253 15.32 3.11 18.74
CA HIS A 253 16.64 3.39 19.32
C HIS A 253 17.31 4.64 18.73
N SER A 254 17.16 4.88 17.43
CA SER A 254 17.78 6.01 16.73
C SER A 254 17.21 7.35 17.19
N SER A 255 17.86 8.46 16.86
CA SER A 255 17.32 9.80 17.18
C SER A 255 16.00 10.03 16.42
N PRO A 256 15.00 10.73 16.98
CA PRO A 256 13.77 11.09 16.25
C PRO A 256 14.02 11.79 14.91
N ASP A 257 15.13 12.52 14.75
CA ASP A 257 15.47 13.23 13.49
C ASP A 257 15.98 12.31 12.36
N GLU A 258 16.30 11.06 12.70
CA GLU A 258 16.77 10.01 11.77
C GLU A 258 15.63 9.09 11.31
N ILE A 259 14.44 9.21 11.92
CA ILE A 259 13.26 8.43 11.59
C ILE A 259 12.58 9.03 10.35
N ASP A 260 12.22 8.19 9.39
CA ASP A 260 11.59 8.67 8.16
C ASP A 260 10.13 9.07 8.36
N ILE A 261 9.39 8.29 9.13
CA ILE A 261 7.95 8.47 9.34
C ILE A 261 7.66 8.47 10.84
N ARG A 262 7.22 9.60 11.37
CA ARG A 262 6.88 9.74 12.79
C ARG A 262 5.37 9.82 12.93
N LEU A 263 4.83 9.11 13.92
CA LEU A 263 3.39 9.09 14.20
C LEU A 263 3.14 9.63 15.61
N GLY A 264 2.02 10.32 15.81
CA GLY A 264 1.59 10.77 17.13
C GLY A 264 0.11 11.15 17.19
N PHE A 265 -0.48 11.02 18.37
CA PHE A 265 -1.83 11.47 18.69
C PHE A 265 -1.77 12.81 19.41
N GLY A 266 -2.61 13.77 19.01
CA GLY A 266 -2.69 15.08 19.66
C GLY A 266 -4.07 15.68 19.52
N THR A 267 -4.36 16.75 20.28
CA THR A 267 -5.64 17.48 20.22
C THR A 267 -5.37 18.95 19.91
N GLY A 268 -6.29 19.61 19.21
CA GLY A 268 -6.16 21.02 18.83
C GLY A 268 -4.77 21.37 18.28
N ARG A 269 -4.04 22.28 18.93
CA ARG A 269 -2.62 22.57 18.63
C ARG A 269 -1.72 21.49 19.23
N HIS A 270 -0.99 20.79 18.37
CA HIS A 270 -0.15 19.65 18.76
C HIS A 270 1.22 19.70 18.07
N PHE A 271 2.25 19.12 18.70
CA PHE A 271 3.60 18.90 18.15
C PHE A 271 4.29 20.08 17.41
N GLY A 272 3.89 21.33 17.68
CA GLY A 272 4.39 22.50 16.94
C GLY A 272 3.90 22.57 15.49
N CYS A 273 2.88 21.79 15.15
CA CYS A 273 2.22 21.73 13.85
C CYS A 273 1.50 23.05 13.51
N SER A 274 1.52 23.46 12.24
CA SER A 274 0.78 24.63 11.75
C SER A 274 -0.73 24.38 11.62
N GLN A 275 -1.14 23.12 11.46
CA GLN A 275 -2.53 22.70 11.37
C GLN A 275 -3.02 22.24 12.74
N SER A 276 -4.11 22.85 13.21
CA SER A 276 -4.77 22.44 14.46
C SER A 276 -5.96 21.54 14.14
N PHE A 277 -6.19 20.52 14.97
CA PHE A 277 -7.40 19.71 14.89
C PHE A 277 -8.64 20.50 15.30
N ASP A 278 -9.80 20.12 14.76
CA ASP A 278 -11.08 20.80 14.98
C ASP A 278 -11.93 20.18 16.09
N GLY A 279 -11.43 19.14 16.75
CA GLY A 279 -12.17 18.38 17.77
C GLY A 279 -12.94 17.23 17.13
N ALA A 280 -13.77 16.56 17.93
CA ALA A 280 -14.40 15.30 17.53
C ALA A 280 -15.48 15.46 16.44
N GLY A 281 -15.47 14.54 15.48
CA GLY A 281 -16.51 14.26 14.49
C GLY A 281 -16.17 14.60 13.04
N ARG A 282 -15.03 15.24 12.73
CA ARG A 282 -14.73 15.76 11.38
C ARG A 282 -13.34 15.41 10.89
N GLU A 283 -12.28 16.05 11.41
CA GLU A 283 -10.90 15.77 10.98
C GLU A 283 -10.25 14.70 11.86
N PHE A 284 -10.09 13.49 11.33
CA PHE A 284 -9.56 12.38 12.13
C PHE A 284 -8.04 12.33 12.18
N ALA A 285 -7.39 12.79 11.12
CA ALA A 285 -5.95 12.76 10.99
C ALA A 285 -5.52 13.65 9.83
N HIS A 286 -4.24 13.97 9.80
CA HIS A 286 -3.57 14.50 8.63
C HIS A 286 -2.14 13.97 8.56
N ALA A 287 -1.56 14.04 7.37
CA ALA A 287 -0.19 13.65 7.12
C ALA A 287 0.54 14.68 6.26
N TRP A 288 1.83 14.84 6.52
CA TRP A 288 2.71 15.55 5.61
C TRP A 288 3.39 14.58 4.65
N PHE A 289 3.46 15.01 3.40
CA PHE A 289 4.19 14.30 2.36
C PHE A 289 5.65 14.08 2.77
N LEU A 290 6.14 12.82 2.70
CA LEU A 290 7.48 12.43 3.18
C LEU A 290 7.79 12.89 4.63
N GLY A 291 6.77 12.89 5.49
CA GLY A 291 6.89 13.44 6.84
C GLY A 291 6.04 12.71 7.88
N ASP A 292 5.47 13.50 8.77
CA ASP A 292 4.83 13.03 9.99
C ASP A 292 3.33 12.79 9.79
N ILE A 293 2.78 11.88 10.58
CA ILE A 293 1.35 11.55 10.62
C ILE A 293 0.82 11.91 12.00
N HIS A 294 -0.21 12.74 12.05
CA HIS A 294 -0.89 13.07 13.30
C HIS A 294 -2.33 12.58 13.27
N PHE A 295 -2.78 12.03 14.39
CA PHE A 295 -4.15 11.57 14.61
C PHE A 295 -4.80 12.44 15.69
N ASP A 296 -6.07 12.79 15.51
CA ASP A 296 -6.81 13.59 16.50
C ASP A 296 -7.23 12.71 17.69
N ASP A 297 -6.64 12.94 18.87
CA ASP A 297 -6.97 12.16 20.08
C ASP A 297 -8.34 12.53 20.68
N ASP A 298 -9.01 13.59 20.19
CA ASP A 298 -10.41 13.88 20.53
C ASP A 298 -11.38 12.90 19.83
N GLU A 299 -10.94 12.21 18.77
CA GLU A 299 -11.76 11.25 18.03
C GLU A 299 -11.78 9.86 18.67
N HIS A 300 -12.93 9.19 18.61
CA HIS A 300 -13.04 7.82 19.10
C HIS A 300 -12.61 6.79 18.05
N PHE A 301 -11.34 6.39 18.11
CA PHE A 301 -10.82 5.33 17.26
C PHE A 301 -11.16 3.95 17.78
N THR A 302 -11.59 3.07 16.88
CA THR A 302 -11.88 1.68 17.21
C THR A 302 -10.82 0.71 16.69
N ALA A 303 -10.63 -0.38 17.43
CA ALA A 303 -9.77 -1.48 17.02
C ALA A 303 -10.35 -2.18 15.77
N PRO A 304 -9.55 -2.93 15.00
CA PRO A 304 -10.07 -3.67 13.86
C PRO A 304 -11.18 -4.66 14.27
N ASN A 305 -12.28 -4.69 13.52
CA ASN A 305 -13.39 -5.67 13.64
C ASN A 305 -14.33 -5.51 14.86
N THR A 306 -14.39 -4.33 15.48
CA THR A 306 -15.36 -4.04 16.55
C THR A 306 -16.73 -3.59 16.03
N GLY A 307 -16.89 -3.42 14.71
CA GLY A 307 -18.19 -3.24 14.02
C GLY A 307 -18.82 -1.85 14.10
N ASN A 308 -18.50 -1.07 15.13
CA ASN A 308 -18.97 0.32 15.31
C ASN A 308 -17.78 1.28 15.35
N GLY A 309 -17.94 2.50 14.82
CA GLY A 309 -16.92 3.56 14.82
C GLY A 309 -15.96 3.58 13.62
N ILE A 310 -14.99 4.50 13.66
CA ILE A 310 -13.94 4.64 12.64
C ILE A 310 -12.68 3.92 13.11
N SER A 311 -12.26 2.92 12.33
CA SER A 311 -11.10 2.11 12.68
C SER A 311 -9.80 2.89 12.52
N LEU A 312 -8.96 2.88 13.56
CA LEU A 312 -7.60 3.46 13.50
C LEU A 312 -6.79 2.86 12.34
N LEU A 313 -6.96 1.56 12.06
CA LEU A 313 -6.25 0.89 10.97
C LEU A 313 -6.57 1.53 9.62
N LYS A 314 -7.84 1.88 9.38
CA LYS A 314 -8.29 2.46 8.12
C LYS A 314 -7.72 3.86 7.91
N VAL A 315 -7.80 4.69 8.96
CA VAL A 315 -7.22 6.03 8.97
C VAL A 315 -5.70 5.95 8.78
N ALA A 316 -5.02 5.09 9.54
CA ALA A 316 -3.57 4.92 9.41
C ALA A 316 -3.13 4.47 8.00
N VAL A 317 -3.83 3.52 7.36
CA VAL A 317 -3.49 3.10 6.00
C VAL A 317 -3.66 4.27 5.01
N HIS A 318 -4.72 5.06 5.14
CA HIS A 318 -4.95 6.25 4.33
C HIS A 318 -3.82 7.28 4.50
N GLU A 319 -3.52 7.67 5.73
CA GLU A 319 -2.50 8.68 6.02
C GLU A 319 -1.09 8.23 5.61
N ILE A 320 -0.76 6.95 5.79
CA ILE A 320 0.50 6.38 5.27
C ILE A 320 0.53 6.50 3.75
N GLY A 321 -0.59 6.32 3.04
CA GLY A 321 -0.67 6.55 1.61
C GLY A 321 -0.22 7.95 1.21
N HIS A 322 -0.63 8.99 1.96
CA HIS A 322 -0.15 10.36 1.75
C HIS A 322 1.35 10.52 2.02
N VAL A 323 1.86 9.94 3.11
CA VAL A 323 3.31 9.98 3.41
C VAL A 323 4.12 9.32 2.29
N LEU A 324 3.61 8.23 1.72
CA LEU A 324 4.20 7.53 0.57
C LEU A 324 4.01 8.24 -0.76
N GLY A 325 3.12 9.23 -0.80
CA GLY A 325 3.02 10.18 -1.88
C GLY A 325 1.78 10.08 -2.75
N LEU A 326 0.77 9.35 -2.27
CA LEU A 326 -0.51 9.22 -2.95
C LEU A 326 -1.38 10.44 -2.67
N PRO A 327 -2.03 11.02 -3.69
CA PRO A 327 -3.06 12.02 -3.49
C PRO A 327 -4.38 11.36 -3.09
N HIS A 328 -5.37 12.18 -2.74
CA HIS A 328 -6.74 11.70 -2.61
C HIS A 328 -7.28 11.13 -3.94
N ILE A 329 -8.01 10.01 -3.84
CA ILE A 329 -8.65 9.34 -4.97
C ILE A 329 -10.16 9.30 -4.72
N TYR A 330 -10.92 10.11 -5.46
CA TYR A 330 -12.39 10.16 -5.39
C TYR A 330 -13.05 8.95 -6.07
N ARG A 331 -12.86 7.77 -5.47
CA ARG A 331 -13.52 6.53 -5.89
C ARG A 331 -14.08 5.81 -4.68
N SER A 332 -15.37 5.44 -4.76
CA SER A 332 -15.97 4.56 -3.76
C SER A 332 -15.20 3.23 -3.69
N GLY A 333 -14.59 2.95 -2.53
CA GLY A 333 -13.82 1.74 -2.27
C GLY A 333 -12.31 1.96 -2.20
N SER A 334 -11.79 3.09 -2.69
CA SER A 334 -10.37 3.45 -2.51
C SER A 334 -10.10 3.77 -1.05
N ILE A 335 -8.95 3.33 -0.53
CA ILE A 335 -8.51 3.73 0.81
C ILE A 335 -8.14 5.21 0.84
N MET A 336 -7.65 5.76 -0.29
CA MET A 336 -7.27 7.16 -0.45
C MET A 336 -8.46 8.09 -0.70
N GLN A 337 -9.70 7.63 -0.52
CA GLN A 337 -10.87 8.52 -0.57
C GLN A 337 -10.82 9.49 0.64
N PRO A 338 -11.10 10.80 0.47
CA PRO A 338 -10.96 11.76 1.57
C PRO A 338 -11.88 11.48 2.76
N SER A 339 -13.12 11.04 2.52
CA SER A 339 -14.09 10.80 3.58
C SER A 339 -13.97 9.40 4.17
N TYR A 340 -13.83 9.31 5.48
CA TYR A 340 -13.84 8.07 6.21
C TYR A 340 -15.23 7.46 6.25
N ARG A 341 -15.31 6.20 5.82
CA ARG A 341 -16.53 5.41 5.91
C ARG A 341 -16.43 4.46 7.10
N PRO A 342 -17.50 4.33 7.92
CA PRO A 342 -17.61 3.27 8.91
C PRO A 342 -17.29 1.90 8.29
N GLN A 343 -16.79 0.98 9.11
CA GLN A 343 -16.21 -0.28 8.66
C GLN A 343 -17.19 -1.12 7.80
N ASP A 344 -16.70 -1.58 6.65
CA ASP A 344 -17.21 -2.78 5.96
C ASP A 344 -16.32 -3.96 6.41
N ASP A 345 -16.87 -5.16 6.59
CA ASP A 345 -16.09 -6.34 7.01
C ASP A 345 -14.88 -6.57 6.10
N GLY A 346 -13.67 -6.57 6.68
CA GLY A 346 -12.41 -6.83 5.98
C GLY A 346 -12.08 -5.85 4.84
N PHE A 347 -11.74 -4.60 5.15
CA PHE A 347 -11.36 -3.64 4.11
C PHE A 347 -9.99 -3.94 3.49
N GLU A 348 -9.88 -3.69 2.19
CA GLU A 348 -8.74 -4.07 1.36
C GLU A 348 -8.29 -2.88 0.51
N LEU A 349 -7.01 -2.86 0.07
CA LEU A 349 -6.52 -1.86 -0.88
C LEU A 349 -7.17 -2.05 -2.25
N ASP A 350 -7.82 -1.02 -2.80
CA ASP A 350 -8.43 -1.08 -4.12
C ASP A 350 -7.37 -1.23 -5.21
N TRP A 351 -7.79 -1.72 -6.38
CA TRP A 351 -6.92 -1.83 -7.55
C TRP A 351 -6.24 -0.50 -7.92
N LEU A 352 -6.94 0.65 -7.82
CA LEU A 352 -6.33 1.95 -8.11
C LEU A 352 -5.27 2.33 -7.09
N ASP A 353 -5.50 2.07 -5.80
CA ASP A 353 -4.54 2.37 -4.73
C ASP A 353 -3.22 1.63 -4.98
N ARG A 354 -3.31 0.34 -5.33
CA ARG A 354 -2.15 -0.48 -5.68
C ARG A 354 -1.42 0.00 -6.92
N LYS A 355 -2.16 0.38 -7.96
CA LYS A 355 -1.52 0.88 -9.19
C LYS A 355 -0.89 2.25 -8.97
N ALA A 356 -1.51 3.10 -8.16
CA ALA A 356 -0.94 4.40 -7.81
C ALA A 356 0.39 4.23 -7.06
N ILE A 357 0.46 3.36 -6.03
CA ILE A 357 1.71 3.14 -5.30
C ILE A 357 2.76 2.44 -6.16
N GLN A 358 2.37 1.51 -7.03
CA GLN A 358 3.28 0.83 -7.95
C GLN A 358 3.81 1.76 -9.06
N ASN A 359 3.06 2.79 -9.43
CA ASN A 359 3.56 3.81 -10.36
C ASN A 359 4.64 4.70 -9.72
N LEU A 360 4.59 4.89 -8.39
CA LEU A 360 5.61 5.65 -7.65
C LEU A 360 6.85 4.81 -7.35
N TYR A 361 6.67 3.58 -6.86
CA TYR A 361 7.78 2.76 -6.33
C TYR A 361 8.18 1.57 -7.22
N GLY A 362 7.41 1.28 -8.27
CA GLY A 362 7.62 0.15 -9.15
C GLY A 362 6.97 -1.16 -8.67
N GLY A 363 7.22 -2.22 -9.42
CA GLY A 363 6.75 -3.57 -9.12
C GLY A 363 7.70 -4.35 -8.23
N CYS A 364 7.19 -5.44 -7.67
CA CYS A 364 7.97 -6.34 -6.82
C CYS A 364 8.65 -7.42 -7.66
N GLY A 365 9.94 -7.23 -7.90
CA GLY A 365 10.80 -8.21 -8.56
C GLY A 365 11.44 -9.19 -7.57
N GLY A 366 12.08 -10.21 -8.12
CA GLY A 366 12.94 -11.09 -7.33
C GLY A 366 12.99 -12.51 -7.88
N ARG A 367 13.92 -13.28 -7.32
CA ARG A 367 14.12 -14.70 -7.64
C ARG A 367 13.24 -15.56 -6.75
N PHE A 368 12.60 -16.57 -7.33
CA PHE A 368 11.82 -17.57 -6.60
C PHE A 368 12.63 -18.86 -6.42
N SER A 369 12.36 -19.60 -5.35
CA SER A 369 12.91 -20.96 -5.17
C SER A 369 12.04 -22.00 -5.87
N THR A 370 10.73 -21.76 -5.95
CA THR A 370 9.80 -22.57 -6.75
C THR A 370 8.53 -21.77 -7.05
N VAL A 371 7.84 -22.15 -8.12
CA VAL A 371 6.53 -21.62 -8.52
C VAL A 371 5.69 -22.78 -9.02
N PHE A 372 4.43 -22.87 -8.62
CA PHE A 372 3.54 -23.94 -9.07
C PHE A 372 2.07 -23.61 -8.91
N ASP A 373 1.21 -24.22 -9.73
CA ASP A 373 -0.23 -24.20 -9.50
C ASP A 373 -0.61 -25.36 -8.58
N TRP A 374 -1.29 -25.06 -7.47
CA TRP A 374 -1.89 -26.08 -6.63
C TRP A 374 -3.38 -26.21 -6.96
N ILE A 375 -3.77 -27.42 -7.36
CA ILE A 375 -5.16 -27.83 -7.52
C ILE A 375 -5.78 -28.28 -6.17
N ARG A 376 -6.86 -27.63 -5.77
CA ARG A 376 -7.72 -28.02 -4.64
C ARG A 376 -9.07 -28.55 -5.14
N LYS A 377 -9.54 -29.61 -4.51
CA LYS A 377 -10.89 -30.17 -4.72
C LYS A 377 -11.76 -29.73 -3.56
N GLU A 378 -12.68 -28.82 -3.82
CA GLU A 378 -13.63 -28.30 -2.83
C GLU A 378 -14.99 -28.95 -3.03
N ARG A 379 -15.66 -29.35 -1.96
CA ARG A 379 -17.06 -29.76 -2.02
C ARG A 379 -17.95 -28.54 -1.79
N THR A 380 -18.82 -28.23 -2.73
CA THR A 380 -19.82 -27.16 -2.56
C THR A 380 -20.84 -27.57 -1.50
N ALA A 381 -21.65 -26.61 -1.05
CA ALA A 381 -22.77 -26.86 -0.13
C ALA A 381 -23.76 -27.92 -0.67
N TYR A 382 -23.80 -28.11 -2.00
CA TYR A 382 -24.65 -29.09 -2.69
C TYR A 382 -23.94 -30.44 -2.93
N GLY A 383 -22.72 -30.61 -2.41
CA GLY A 383 -21.94 -31.85 -2.51
C GLY A 383 -21.15 -32.01 -3.82
N GLU A 384 -21.21 -31.06 -4.74
CA GLU A 384 -20.45 -31.09 -6.00
C GLU A 384 -18.97 -30.84 -5.74
N VAL A 385 -18.09 -31.60 -6.40
CA VAL A 385 -16.64 -31.41 -6.31
C VAL A 385 -16.20 -30.38 -7.34
N VAL A 386 -15.85 -29.18 -6.90
CA VAL A 386 -15.29 -28.11 -7.71
C VAL A 386 -13.78 -28.11 -7.60
N VAL A 387 -13.12 -28.07 -8.76
CA VAL A 387 -11.66 -27.98 -8.84
C VAL A 387 -11.27 -26.51 -8.94
N ARG A 388 -10.52 -26.02 -7.96
CA ARG A 388 -9.91 -24.68 -7.97
C ARG A 388 -8.40 -24.80 -8.06
N PHE A 389 -7.76 -23.79 -8.64
CA PHE A 389 -6.31 -23.71 -8.67
C PHE A 389 -5.86 -22.26 -8.56
N ASN A 390 -4.85 -22.05 -7.71
CA ASN A 390 -4.14 -20.79 -7.54
C ASN A 390 -2.65 -21.06 -7.69
N THR A 391 -1.90 -20.02 -8.06
CA THR A 391 -0.45 -20.13 -8.26
C THR A 391 0.25 -19.78 -6.95
N TYR A 392 1.18 -20.61 -6.51
CA TYR A 392 1.99 -20.41 -5.33
C TYR A 392 3.40 -20.04 -5.74
N PHE A 393 3.92 -18.98 -5.13
CA PHE A 393 5.30 -18.54 -5.28
C PHE A 393 6.00 -18.76 -3.96
N MET A 394 7.19 -19.37 -3.96
CA MET A 394 8.00 -19.53 -2.76
C MET A 394 9.36 -18.86 -2.92
N ARG A 395 9.82 -18.19 -1.87
CA ARG A 395 11.22 -17.76 -1.72
C ARG A 395 11.55 -17.59 -0.25
N ASN A 396 12.79 -17.91 0.13
CA ASN A 396 13.33 -17.66 1.48
C ASN A 396 12.51 -18.24 2.64
N GLY A 397 11.83 -19.37 2.45
CA GLY A 397 10.96 -19.98 3.48
C GLY A 397 9.58 -19.34 3.64
N TRP A 398 9.23 -18.42 2.74
CA TRP A 398 7.93 -17.77 2.65
C TRP A 398 7.23 -18.14 1.35
N TYR A 399 5.89 -18.06 1.35
CA TYR A 399 5.09 -18.23 0.16
C TYR A 399 4.01 -17.16 0.00
N TRP A 400 3.64 -16.93 -1.25
CA TRP A 400 2.51 -16.10 -1.67
C TRP A 400 1.54 -16.99 -2.45
N LEU A 401 0.26 -16.89 -2.13
CA LEU A 401 -0.85 -17.43 -2.87
C LEU A 401 -1.34 -16.33 -3.83
N TYR A 402 -1.07 -16.51 -5.12
CA TYR A 402 -1.56 -15.66 -6.18
C TYR A 402 -2.93 -16.14 -6.67
N GLU A 403 -3.93 -15.30 -6.45
CA GLU A 403 -5.32 -15.55 -6.83
C GLU A 403 -5.52 -15.26 -8.31
N ASN A 404 -5.38 -16.29 -9.13
CA ASN A 404 -5.40 -16.18 -10.59
C ASN A 404 -6.66 -15.52 -11.17
N ARG A 405 -7.81 -15.59 -10.47
CA ARG A 405 -9.05 -14.95 -10.91
C ARG A 405 -9.07 -13.44 -10.65
N SER A 406 -8.45 -13.02 -9.55
CA SER A 406 -8.42 -11.64 -9.09
C SER A 406 -7.16 -10.89 -9.55
N ASN A 407 -6.19 -11.61 -10.15
CA ASN A 407 -4.90 -11.09 -10.58
C ASN A 407 -4.12 -10.36 -9.48
N ARG A 408 -4.19 -10.86 -8.25
CA ARG A 408 -3.49 -10.30 -7.09
C ARG A 408 -3.07 -11.40 -6.13
N THR A 409 -2.15 -11.09 -5.23
CA THR A 409 -1.85 -11.94 -4.06
C THR A 409 -2.99 -11.88 -3.04
N ARG A 410 -3.10 -12.94 -2.24
CA ARG A 410 -3.97 -12.98 -1.07
C ARG A 410 -3.45 -12.00 -0.02
N TYR A 411 -4.36 -11.28 0.64
CA TYR A 411 -3.98 -10.39 1.75
C TYR A 411 -3.36 -11.14 2.90
N GLY A 412 -2.39 -10.49 3.55
CA GLY A 412 -1.64 -11.12 4.63
C GLY A 412 -0.56 -12.09 4.12
N ASP A 413 -0.28 -12.12 2.82
CA ASP A 413 0.93 -12.76 2.31
C ASP A 413 2.12 -11.76 2.36
N PRO A 414 3.37 -12.23 2.54
CA PRO A 414 3.78 -13.62 2.61
C PRO A 414 3.41 -14.35 3.90
N VAL A 415 3.25 -15.68 3.78
CA VAL A 415 3.07 -16.59 4.92
C VAL A 415 4.24 -17.59 4.97
N SER A 416 4.67 -17.96 6.18
CA SER A 416 5.74 -18.95 6.35
C SER A 416 5.33 -20.28 5.74
N VAL A 417 6.24 -20.92 5.00
CA VAL A 417 6.02 -22.24 4.38
C VAL A 417 5.58 -23.27 5.44
N GLN A 418 6.12 -23.23 6.65
CA GLN A 418 5.75 -24.19 7.70
C GLN A 418 4.31 -24.04 8.21
N VAL A 419 3.72 -22.84 8.06
CA VAL A 419 2.35 -22.54 8.47
C VAL A 419 1.35 -23.04 7.43
N GLY A 420 1.66 -22.90 6.13
CA GLY A 420 0.76 -23.30 5.05
C GLY A 420 1.04 -24.66 4.42
N TRP A 421 2.19 -25.27 4.73
CA TRP A 421 2.67 -26.49 4.09
C TRP A 421 3.35 -27.40 5.11
N HIS A 422 2.55 -28.09 5.91
CA HIS A 422 3.04 -28.81 7.08
C HIS A 422 3.98 -29.96 6.71
N GLY A 423 5.11 -30.03 7.41
CA GLY A 423 6.15 -31.06 7.21
C GLY A 423 7.15 -30.75 6.09
N LEU A 424 6.95 -29.68 5.30
CA LEU A 424 7.98 -29.23 4.36
C LEU A 424 9.15 -28.51 5.09
N PRO A 425 10.35 -28.48 4.48
CA PRO A 425 11.48 -27.74 5.03
C PRO A 425 11.19 -26.24 5.22
N SER A 426 11.62 -25.68 6.35
CA SER A 426 11.39 -24.26 6.69
C SER A 426 11.97 -23.27 5.69
N SER A 427 13.05 -23.62 5.01
CA SER A 427 13.71 -22.78 4.00
C SER A 427 13.06 -22.88 2.61
N GLY A 428 11.90 -23.52 2.48
CA GLY A 428 11.21 -23.75 1.22
C GLY A 428 11.76 -24.95 0.45
N VAL A 429 11.41 -25.06 -0.83
CA VAL A 429 11.67 -26.21 -1.70
C VAL A 429 12.20 -25.76 -3.06
N ASP A 430 12.88 -26.65 -3.76
CA ASP A 430 13.56 -26.41 -5.05
C ASP A 430 12.64 -26.77 -6.24
N ALA A 431 11.76 -27.77 -6.09
CA ALA A 431 10.82 -28.16 -7.14
C ALA A 431 9.49 -28.66 -6.61
N TYR A 432 8.46 -28.56 -7.46
CA TYR A 432 7.12 -29.11 -7.23
C TYR A 432 6.69 -29.91 -8.45
N VAL A 433 6.11 -31.09 -8.22
CA VAL A 433 5.54 -31.92 -9.29
C VAL A 433 4.18 -32.43 -8.87
N HIS A 434 3.16 -32.13 -9.68
CA HIS A 434 1.85 -32.77 -9.59
C HIS A 434 1.67 -33.77 -10.73
N VAL A 435 1.82 -35.06 -10.41
CA VAL A 435 1.53 -36.15 -11.33
C VAL A 435 0.02 -36.37 -11.34
N TRP A 436 -0.64 -35.80 -12.35
CA TRP A 436 -2.07 -35.92 -12.53
C TRP A 436 -2.42 -36.66 -13.82
N SER A 437 -2.77 -37.93 -13.65
CA SER A 437 -3.22 -38.84 -14.70
C SER A 437 -4.60 -39.42 -14.34
N ARG A 438 -5.14 -40.31 -15.18
CA ARG A 438 -6.39 -41.02 -14.85
C ARG A 438 -6.22 -42.02 -13.70
N GLU A 439 -5.00 -42.50 -13.48
CA GLU A 439 -4.68 -43.58 -12.55
C GLU A 439 -3.87 -43.07 -11.35
N THR A 440 -3.40 -41.82 -11.38
CA THR A 440 -2.48 -41.28 -10.38
C THR A 440 -2.79 -39.83 -10.11
N ASP A 441 -2.89 -39.49 -8.83
CA ASP A 441 -2.97 -38.13 -8.31
C ASP A 441 -1.96 -38.03 -7.18
N ALA A 442 -0.74 -37.60 -7.50
CA ALA A 442 0.37 -37.58 -6.55
C ALA A 442 1.13 -36.26 -6.63
N VAL A 443 1.39 -35.67 -5.47
CA VAL A 443 2.11 -34.41 -5.31
C VAL A 443 3.45 -34.67 -4.64
N TYR A 444 4.52 -34.14 -5.26
CA TYR A 444 5.89 -34.26 -4.76
C TYR A 444 6.57 -32.91 -4.65
N PHE A 445 7.29 -32.72 -3.55
CA PHE A 445 8.17 -31.58 -3.32
C PHE A 445 9.62 -32.06 -3.24
N PHE A 446 10.56 -31.28 -3.76
CA PHE A 446 11.97 -31.65 -3.80
C PHE A 446 12.82 -30.58 -3.11
N LYS A 447 13.83 -31.01 -2.36
CA LYS A 447 14.84 -30.14 -1.79
C LYS A 447 16.14 -30.89 -1.57
N GLY A 448 17.24 -30.35 -2.09
CA GLY A 448 18.54 -31.01 -1.97
C GLY A 448 18.50 -32.40 -2.61
N ALA A 449 18.98 -33.41 -1.90
CA ALA A 449 18.95 -34.80 -2.36
C ALA A 449 17.64 -35.55 -2.00
N GLN A 450 16.68 -34.87 -1.38
CA GLN A 450 15.48 -35.46 -0.81
C GLN A 450 14.21 -34.98 -1.53
N TYR A 451 13.16 -35.78 -1.41
CA TYR A 451 11.80 -35.42 -1.81
C TYR A 451 10.77 -35.87 -0.77
N TRP A 452 9.64 -35.17 -0.77
CA TRP A 452 8.49 -35.40 0.09
C TRP A 452 7.28 -35.67 -0.79
N LYS A 453 6.44 -36.62 -0.39
CA LYS A 453 5.11 -36.80 -0.95
C LYS A 453 4.12 -36.03 -0.09
N TYR A 454 3.24 -35.25 -0.72
CA TYR A 454 2.30 -34.39 -0.01
C TYR A 454 0.89 -34.98 -0.03
N ASP A 455 0.28 -35.03 1.14
CA ASP A 455 -1.13 -35.36 1.31
C ASP A 455 -1.96 -34.08 1.14
N SER A 456 -2.59 -33.94 -0.03
CA SER A 456 -3.42 -32.79 -0.34
C SER A 456 -4.76 -32.79 0.42
N GLU A 457 -5.19 -33.92 0.99
CA GLU A 457 -6.44 -34.02 1.75
C GLU A 457 -6.23 -33.57 3.19
N ASN A 458 -5.10 -33.95 3.80
CA ASN A 458 -4.75 -33.61 5.18
C ASN A 458 -3.81 -32.41 5.33
N ASP A 459 -3.48 -31.75 4.21
CA ASP A 459 -2.60 -30.57 4.15
C ASP A 459 -1.25 -30.76 4.88
N GLN A 460 -0.62 -31.92 4.68
CA GLN A 460 0.65 -32.26 5.29
C GLN A 460 1.47 -33.25 4.46
N VAL A 461 2.76 -33.31 4.73
CA VAL A 461 3.64 -34.35 4.20
C VAL A 461 3.26 -35.73 4.77
N PHE A 462 3.31 -36.77 3.94
CA PHE A 462 3.22 -38.16 4.41
C PHE A 462 4.44 -38.53 5.27
N SER A 463 4.25 -38.95 6.52
CA SER A 463 5.32 -39.62 7.28
C SER A 463 5.61 -41.02 6.71
N GLU A 464 4.54 -41.74 6.34
CA GLU A 464 4.56 -43.03 5.67
C GLU A 464 3.36 -43.09 4.71
N ASP A 465 3.53 -43.59 3.49
CA ASP A 465 2.42 -43.80 2.55
C ASP A 465 1.79 -45.20 2.65
N ALA A 466 0.70 -45.43 1.91
CA ALA A 466 -0.01 -46.71 1.90
C ALA A 466 0.83 -47.92 1.45
N ASP A 467 1.98 -47.69 0.79
CA ASP A 467 2.93 -48.72 0.38
C ASP A 467 4.03 -48.95 1.43
N GLY A 468 3.93 -48.34 2.62
CA GLY A 468 4.92 -48.44 3.70
C GLY A 468 6.18 -47.61 3.48
N ARG A 469 6.17 -46.64 2.55
CA ARG A 469 7.35 -45.82 2.25
C ARG A 469 7.37 -44.59 3.12
N ARG A 470 8.49 -44.36 3.80
CA ARG A 470 8.69 -43.20 4.67
C ARG A 470 9.29 -42.00 3.95
N TYR A 471 8.91 -40.79 4.36
CA TYR A 471 9.44 -39.53 3.82
C TYR A 471 10.07 -38.66 4.93
N PRO A 472 11.04 -37.78 4.59
CA PRO A 472 11.64 -37.58 3.27
C PRO A 472 12.40 -38.80 2.76
N ARG A 473 12.44 -38.94 1.44
CA ARG A 473 13.13 -40.04 0.76
C ARG A 473 14.15 -39.50 -0.24
N LEU A 474 15.20 -40.27 -0.54
CA LEU A 474 16.23 -39.85 -1.49
C LEU A 474 15.68 -39.85 -2.92
N ILE A 475 16.00 -38.81 -3.69
CA ILE A 475 15.60 -38.70 -5.11
C ILE A 475 16.07 -39.92 -5.90
N SER A 476 17.28 -40.43 -5.64
CA SER A 476 17.83 -41.61 -6.30
C SER A 476 17.04 -42.90 -6.06
N GLU A 477 16.29 -42.99 -4.96
CA GLU A 477 15.46 -44.16 -4.65
C GLU A 477 14.06 -44.09 -5.26
N GLY A 478 13.48 -42.88 -5.33
CA GLY A 478 12.14 -42.65 -5.91
C GLY A 478 12.18 -42.47 -7.43
N PHE A 479 13.24 -41.85 -7.93
CA PHE A 479 13.41 -41.43 -9.32
C PHE A 479 14.80 -41.86 -9.82
N PRO A 480 15.04 -43.17 -10.01
CA PRO A 480 16.36 -43.69 -10.36
C PRO A 480 16.89 -43.08 -11.67
N GLY A 481 18.14 -42.63 -11.63
CA GLY A 481 18.84 -41.98 -12.74
C GLY A 481 18.66 -40.45 -12.81
N VAL A 482 17.75 -39.86 -12.03
CA VAL A 482 17.62 -38.40 -11.92
C VAL A 482 18.76 -37.86 -11.04
N PRO A 483 19.46 -36.78 -11.45
CA PRO A 483 20.51 -36.19 -10.63
C PRO A 483 19.95 -35.52 -9.39
N SER A 484 20.78 -35.38 -8.36
CA SER A 484 20.46 -34.64 -7.15
C SER A 484 21.57 -33.63 -6.81
N PRO A 485 21.23 -32.43 -6.30
CA PRO A 485 19.89 -31.85 -6.29
C PRO A 485 19.37 -31.52 -7.69
N VAL A 486 18.07 -31.29 -7.81
CA VAL A 486 17.42 -30.76 -9.03
C VAL A 486 17.23 -29.26 -8.88
N ASP A 487 17.25 -28.53 -9.99
CA ASP A 487 17.01 -27.08 -9.98
C ASP A 487 15.50 -26.80 -9.98
N THR A 488 14.75 -27.54 -10.79
CA THR A 488 13.28 -27.52 -10.81
C THR A 488 12.74 -28.75 -11.55
N ALA A 489 11.42 -28.96 -11.54
CA ALA A 489 10.78 -30.04 -12.27
C ALA A 489 9.30 -29.72 -12.55
N TYR A 490 8.74 -30.32 -13.61
CA TYR A 490 7.29 -30.31 -13.85
C TYR A 490 6.82 -31.63 -14.47
N TYR A 491 5.53 -31.90 -14.38
CA TYR A 491 4.90 -33.04 -15.05
C TYR A 491 4.22 -32.63 -16.36
N ASP A 492 4.56 -33.29 -17.47
CA ASP A 492 3.91 -33.08 -18.76
C ASP A 492 2.81 -34.12 -18.99
N ARG A 493 1.56 -33.66 -18.95
CA ARG A 493 0.39 -34.49 -19.19
C ARG A 493 0.29 -35.05 -20.61
N ARG A 494 1.04 -34.50 -21.58
CA ARG A 494 0.96 -34.89 -22.99
C ARG A 494 1.65 -36.22 -23.24
N ASP A 495 2.77 -36.47 -22.57
CA ASP A 495 3.54 -37.71 -22.69
C ASP A 495 3.67 -38.48 -21.37
N ALA A 496 3.06 -38.00 -20.29
CA ALA A 496 3.08 -38.61 -18.95
C ALA A 496 4.49 -38.77 -18.35
N HIS A 497 5.40 -37.83 -18.66
CA HIS A 497 6.74 -37.79 -18.09
C HIS A 497 6.90 -36.62 -17.10
N ILE A 498 7.76 -36.82 -16.10
CA ILE A 498 8.29 -35.73 -15.30
C ILE A 498 9.58 -35.24 -15.96
N TYR A 499 9.73 -33.93 -16.12
CA TYR A 499 10.91 -33.29 -16.68
C TYR A 499 11.68 -32.67 -15.52
N PHE A 500 12.81 -33.27 -15.15
CA PHE A 500 13.70 -32.75 -14.13
C PHE A 500 14.80 -31.89 -14.77
N PHE A 501 15.02 -30.70 -14.26
CA PHE A 501 16.02 -29.76 -14.77
C PHE A 501 17.21 -29.72 -13.81
N ARG A 502 18.42 -29.80 -14.39
CA ARG A 502 19.67 -29.63 -13.65
C ARG A 502 20.75 -29.04 -14.56
N GLY A 503 21.25 -27.86 -14.22
CA GLY A 503 22.18 -27.15 -15.08
C GLY A 503 21.55 -26.83 -16.42
N SER A 504 22.24 -27.17 -17.50
CA SER A 504 21.74 -27.07 -18.89
C SER A 504 21.03 -28.33 -19.38
N MET A 505 20.86 -29.34 -18.52
CA MET A 505 20.33 -30.65 -18.88
C MET A 505 18.92 -30.88 -18.35
N VAL A 506 18.13 -31.64 -19.11
CA VAL A 506 16.77 -32.04 -18.78
C VAL A 506 16.66 -33.56 -18.83
N TYR A 507 16.17 -34.15 -17.75
CA TYR A 507 16.04 -35.58 -17.54
C TYR A 507 14.55 -35.93 -17.59
N ARG A 508 14.12 -36.60 -18.65
CA ARG A 508 12.73 -37.03 -18.80
C ARG A 508 12.55 -38.37 -18.10
N PHE A 509 11.67 -38.41 -17.11
CA PHE A 509 11.40 -39.58 -16.30
C PHE A 509 10.01 -40.12 -16.58
N SER A 510 9.91 -41.38 -16.99
CA SER A 510 8.64 -42.05 -17.23
C SER A 510 8.07 -42.53 -15.90
N VAL A 511 6.93 -41.97 -15.50
CA VAL A 511 6.27 -42.34 -14.23
C VAL A 511 5.84 -43.80 -14.26
N GLN A 512 5.24 -44.25 -15.36
CA GLN A 512 4.73 -45.61 -15.49
C GLN A 512 5.84 -46.66 -15.52
N ALA A 513 6.96 -46.37 -16.21
CA ALA A 513 8.09 -47.30 -16.30
C ALA A 513 9.10 -47.16 -15.16
N ASN A 514 8.92 -46.17 -14.27
CA ASN A 514 9.81 -45.83 -13.17
C ASN A 514 11.30 -45.74 -13.56
N LYS A 515 11.59 -45.12 -14.71
CA LYS A 515 12.95 -44.97 -15.26
C LYS A 515 13.06 -43.78 -16.20
N LEU A 516 14.29 -43.36 -16.48
CA LEU A 516 14.55 -42.35 -17.51
C LEU A 516 14.05 -42.81 -18.89
N ALA A 517 13.38 -41.88 -19.60
CA ALA A 517 12.93 -42.08 -20.95
C ALA A 517 14.11 -42.14 -21.93
N PRO A 518 13.98 -42.85 -23.06
CA PRO A 518 15.01 -42.89 -24.10
C PRO A 518 15.44 -41.48 -24.53
N LYS A 519 16.73 -41.33 -24.85
CA LYS A 519 17.35 -40.05 -25.22
C LYS A 519 17.40 -39.03 -24.07
N SER A 520 17.39 -39.45 -22.80
CA SER A 520 17.67 -38.57 -21.66
C SER A 520 19.09 -38.79 -21.13
N PRO A 521 19.80 -37.76 -20.65
CA PRO A 521 19.39 -36.35 -20.63
C PRO A 521 19.51 -35.65 -22.01
N GLN A 522 18.83 -34.52 -22.18
CA GLN A 522 18.95 -33.63 -23.34
C GLN A 522 19.29 -32.21 -22.90
N LYS A 523 19.87 -31.40 -23.79
CA LYS A 523 20.06 -29.99 -23.50
C LYS A 523 18.71 -29.27 -23.48
N ILE A 524 18.55 -28.33 -22.54
CA ILE A 524 17.33 -27.51 -22.45
C ILE A 524 17.05 -26.75 -23.76
N THR A 525 18.09 -26.25 -24.43
CA THR A 525 17.99 -25.52 -25.71
C THR A 525 17.52 -26.38 -26.87
N GLU A 526 17.72 -27.70 -26.80
CA GLU A 526 17.27 -28.65 -27.82
C GLU A 526 15.80 -29.02 -27.59
N LEU A 527 15.38 -29.19 -26.33
CA LEU A 527 14.00 -29.50 -25.97
C LEU A 527 13.06 -28.29 -26.03
N PHE A 528 13.57 -27.10 -25.76
CA PHE A 528 12.82 -25.84 -25.69
C PHE A 528 13.50 -24.76 -26.54
N PRO A 529 13.48 -24.86 -27.88
CA PRO A 529 14.18 -23.91 -28.73
C PRO A 529 13.56 -22.51 -28.65
N ALA A 530 14.38 -21.46 -28.49
CA ALA A 530 13.90 -20.08 -28.50
C ALA A 530 13.50 -19.63 -29.91
N LEU A 531 12.40 -18.87 -30.02
CA LEU A 531 12.01 -18.23 -31.28
C LEU A 531 12.90 -17.04 -31.63
N THR A 532 13.40 -16.34 -30.61
CA THR A 532 14.31 -15.21 -30.77
C THR A 532 15.74 -15.68 -30.45
N PRO A 533 16.70 -15.53 -31.38
CA PRO A 533 18.10 -15.91 -31.13
C PRO A 533 18.66 -15.20 -29.89
N GLY A 534 19.31 -15.95 -29.00
CA GLY A 534 19.90 -15.43 -27.76
C GLY A 534 18.92 -15.26 -26.58
N ASP A 535 17.62 -15.32 -26.82
CA ASP A 535 16.59 -15.15 -25.79
C ASP A 535 16.15 -16.49 -25.20
N HIS A 536 17.00 -17.08 -24.35
CA HIS A 536 16.77 -18.40 -23.77
C HIS A 536 17.42 -18.50 -22.37
N PRO A 537 16.77 -19.12 -21.36
CA PRO A 537 17.31 -19.20 -19.99
C PRO A 537 18.59 -20.07 -19.87
N ALA A 538 18.76 -21.02 -20.79
CA ALA A 538 19.94 -21.85 -21.11
C ALA A 538 20.44 -22.82 -20.03
N SER A 539 20.26 -22.51 -18.75
CA SER A 539 20.62 -23.38 -17.62
C SER A 539 20.06 -22.84 -16.30
N ASN A 540 20.12 -23.65 -15.23
CA ASN A 540 19.85 -23.23 -13.85
C ASN A 540 18.50 -22.49 -13.72
N LEU A 541 17.42 -23.16 -14.12
CA LEU A 541 16.07 -22.62 -13.96
C LEU A 541 15.69 -22.54 -12.49
N ASP A 542 14.94 -21.50 -12.14
CA ASP A 542 14.41 -21.33 -10.79
C ASP A 542 13.07 -22.04 -10.61
N ALA A 543 12.23 -22.01 -11.64
CA ALA A 543 11.00 -22.79 -11.67
C ALA A 543 10.64 -23.19 -13.09
N ALA A 544 10.07 -24.38 -13.25
CA ALA A 544 9.35 -24.78 -14.44
C ALA A 544 7.99 -25.33 -13.98
N TYR A 545 6.89 -24.78 -14.47
CA TYR A 545 5.58 -25.27 -14.08
C TYR A 545 4.54 -25.08 -15.17
N PHE A 546 3.58 -26.00 -15.20
CA PHE A 546 2.43 -25.89 -16.08
C PHE A 546 1.33 -25.07 -15.39
N SER A 547 0.96 -23.94 -15.98
CA SER A 547 -0.15 -23.13 -15.49
C SER A 547 -1.48 -23.64 -16.05
N TYR A 548 -2.41 -23.99 -15.17
CA TYR A 548 -3.78 -24.38 -15.53
C TYR A 548 -4.60 -23.17 -15.98
N THR A 549 -4.35 -22.00 -15.41
CA THR A 549 -4.98 -20.72 -15.81
C THR A 549 -4.67 -20.38 -17.26
N HIS A 550 -3.40 -20.50 -17.66
CA HIS A 550 -2.93 -20.12 -18.98
C HIS A 550 -2.83 -21.30 -19.96
N ASN A 551 -3.03 -22.53 -19.46
CA ASN A 551 -2.92 -23.79 -20.21
C ASN A 551 -1.59 -23.92 -20.98
N THR A 552 -0.49 -23.57 -20.31
CA THR A 552 0.84 -23.46 -20.92
C THR A 552 1.94 -23.63 -19.86
N LEU A 553 3.10 -24.09 -20.32
CA LEU A 553 4.31 -24.21 -19.48
C LEU A 553 5.04 -22.87 -19.41
N PHE A 554 5.45 -22.50 -18.20
CA PHE A 554 6.33 -21.37 -17.91
C PHE A 554 7.68 -21.88 -17.41
N LEU A 555 8.76 -21.30 -17.95
CA LEU A 555 10.12 -21.45 -17.44
C LEU A 555 10.51 -20.11 -16.81
N ILE A 556 10.97 -20.10 -15.57
CA ILE A 556 11.32 -18.90 -14.81
C ILE A 556 12.80 -18.95 -14.43
N LYS A 557 13.49 -17.83 -14.62
CA LYS A 557 14.87 -17.63 -14.19
C LYS A 557 15.13 -16.16 -13.87
N GLY A 558 15.61 -15.89 -12.65
CA GLY A 558 15.75 -14.55 -12.10
C GLY A 558 14.39 -13.84 -12.09
N ALA A 559 14.37 -12.60 -12.59
CA ALA A 559 13.15 -11.80 -12.72
C ALA A 559 12.40 -12.04 -14.05
N SER A 560 12.85 -12.99 -14.87
CA SER A 560 12.31 -13.23 -16.21
C SER A 560 11.61 -14.56 -16.32
N TYR A 561 10.60 -14.63 -17.18
CA TYR A 561 9.94 -15.86 -17.58
C TYR A 561 9.89 -16.01 -19.09
N TRP A 562 9.87 -17.26 -19.53
CA TRP A 562 9.63 -17.68 -20.90
C TRP A 562 8.40 -18.56 -20.92
N ARG A 563 7.47 -18.22 -21.82
CA ARG A 563 6.27 -19.02 -22.03
C ARG A 563 6.50 -19.98 -23.19
N VAL A 564 6.28 -21.26 -22.93
CA VAL A 564 6.36 -22.29 -23.97
C VAL A 564 5.15 -22.15 -24.89
N VAL A 565 5.36 -22.27 -26.20
CA VAL A 565 4.27 -22.18 -27.17
C VAL A 565 3.23 -23.28 -26.92
N GLY A 566 2.00 -22.85 -26.60
CA GLY A 566 0.87 -23.71 -26.31
C GLY A 566 0.19 -24.29 -27.56
N ARG A 567 -0.81 -25.15 -27.33
CA ARG A 567 -1.59 -25.77 -28.41
C ARG A 567 -2.40 -24.75 -29.21
N ARG A 568 -2.88 -23.68 -28.56
CA ARG A 568 -3.72 -22.65 -29.18
C ARG A 568 -2.93 -21.85 -30.22
N GLU A 569 -1.73 -21.42 -29.89
CA GLU A 569 -0.83 -20.67 -30.78
C GLU A 569 -0.41 -21.50 -31.98
N ARG A 570 -0.08 -22.79 -31.79
CA ARG A 570 0.26 -23.68 -32.92
C ARG A 570 -0.92 -23.97 -33.84
N ARG A 571 -2.16 -23.90 -33.33
CA ARG A 571 -3.36 -23.96 -34.18
C ARG A 571 -3.48 -22.73 -35.07
N MET A 572 -3.18 -21.55 -34.53
CA MET A 572 -3.18 -20.29 -35.28
C MET A 572 -2.00 -20.19 -36.27
N LYS A 573 -0.80 -20.60 -35.84
CA LYS A 573 0.42 -20.56 -36.63
C LYS A 573 1.13 -21.91 -36.59
N ARG A 574 0.81 -22.78 -37.56
CA ARG A 574 1.36 -24.15 -37.66
C ARG A 574 2.86 -24.22 -37.83
N SER A 575 3.50 -23.15 -38.31
CA SER A 575 4.95 -23.07 -38.49
C SER A 575 5.72 -22.97 -37.16
N LEU A 576 5.05 -22.74 -36.03
CA LEU A 576 5.71 -22.66 -34.73
C LEU A 576 6.23 -24.03 -34.28
N PRO A 577 7.54 -24.15 -33.98
CA PRO A 577 8.13 -25.40 -33.50
C PRO A 577 7.47 -25.85 -32.19
N TYR A 578 7.42 -27.17 -32.00
CA TYR A 578 6.96 -27.74 -30.74
C TYR A 578 7.88 -27.32 -29.59
N ASN A 579 7.29 -27.05 -28.41
CA ASN A 579 8.00 -26.60 -27.21
C ASN A 579 8.87 -25.33 -27.38
N SER A 580 8.69 -24.57 -28.45
CA SER A 580 9.46 -23.33 -28.63
C SER A 580 9.14 -22.29 -27.56
N LEU A 581 10.13 -21.47 -27.19
CA LEU A 581 9.97 -20.38 -26.22
C LEU A 581 9.59 -19.08 -26.91
N LEU A 582 8.54 -18.44 -26.40
CA LEU A 582 8.23 -17.04 -26.69
C LEU A 582 9.24 -16.11 -26.02
N PRO A 583 9.37 -14.86 -26.49
CA PRO A 583 10.32 -13.92 -25.92
C PRO A 583 10.17 -13.72 -24.41
N ALA A 584 11.29 -13.48 -23.73
CA ALA A 584 11.31 -13.22 -22.29
C ALA A 584 10.42 -12.04 -21.92
N ARG A 585 9.78 -12.16 -20.76
CA ARG A 585 9.06 -11.05 -20.11
C ARG A 585 9.38 -11.05 -18.62
N GLU A 586 9.19 -9.91 -17.98
CA GLU A 586 9.39 -9.79 -16.53
C GLU A 586 8.25 -10.45 -15.76
N VAL A 587 8.60 -11.19 -14.71
CA VAL A 587 7.64 -11.87 -13.83
C VAL A 587 6.60 -10.91 -13.25
N GLN A 588 7.04 -9.73 -12.78
CA GLN A 588 6.18 -8.70 -12.20
C GLN A 588 5.15 -8.09 -13.17
N GLN A 589 5.32 -8.28 -14.49
CA GLN A 589 4.33 -7.83 -15.49
C GLN A 589 3.19 -8.84 -15.69
N GLN A 590 3.38 -10.08 -15.23
CA GLN A 590 2.43 -11.17 -15.36
C GLN A 590 1.77 -11.52 -14.03
N TRP A 591 2.53 -11.46 -12.93
CA TRP A 591 2.05 -11.71 -11.58
C TRP A 591 2.38 -10.49 -10.70
N PHE A 592 1.33 -9.78 -10.29
CA PHE A 592 1.42 -8.55 -9.49
C PHE A 592 1.49 -8.86 -7.99
N ASP A 593 1.92 -7.87 -7.20
CA ASP A 593 1.78 -7.85 -5.73
C ASP A 593 2.54 -8.98 -4.99
N ILE A 594 3.61 -9.54 -5.58
CA ILE A 594 4.47 -10.55 -4.93
C ILE A 594 5.65 -9.86 -4.23
N CYS A 595 5.32 -9.12 -3.18
CA CYS A 595 6.24 -8.22 -2.48
C CYS A 595 6.81 -8.84 -1.21
N ASP A 596 8.07 -8.52 -0.90
CA ASP A 596 8.68 -8.90 0.36
C ASP A 596 8.21 -7.97 1.47
N VAL A 597 7.87 -8.56 2.61
CA VAL A 597 7.49 -7.83 3.83
C VAL A 597 8.59 -8.03 4.85
N HIS A 598 9.02 -6.95 5.50
CA HIS A 598 10.08 -7.02 6.50
C HIS A 598 9.68 -7.92 7.68
N ALA A 599 10.62 -8.69 8.23
CA ALA A 599 10.34 -9.68 9.25
C ALA A 599 9.68 -9.10 10.53
N SER A 600 9.92 -7.83 10.85
CA SER A 600 9.27 -7.15 11.97
C SER A 600 7.76 -6.98 11.80
N ALA A 601 7.25 -6.91 10.57
CA ALA A 601 5.83 -6.81 10.27
C ALA A 601 5.15 -8.19 10.14
N LEU A 602 5.93 -9.26 9.97
CA LEU A 602 5.44 -10.64 9.88
C LEU A 602 5.26 -11.31 11.25
N ARG A 603 5.88 -10.77 12.31
CA ARG A 603 5.64 -11.18 13.70
C ARG A 603 4.30 -10.64 14.17
N THR A 604 3.22 -11.29 13.76
CA THR A 604 1.97 -11.20 14.51
C THR A 604 2.12 -12.17 15.67
N ASP A 605 2.61 -11.69 16.81
CA ASP A 605 2.48 -12.40 18.08
C ASP A 605 0.97 -12.50 18.38
N ARG A 606 0.30 -13.51 17.81
CA ARG A 606 -0.95 -14.01 18.35
C ARG A 606 -0.56 -14.88 19.54
N ARG A 607 -0.53 -14.27 20.71
CA ARG A 607 -0.63 -15.03 21.97
C ARG A 607 -2.07 -15.44 22.21
#